data_AF-A0A212JC56-F1
#
_entry.id   AF-A0A212JC56-F1
#
_cell.length_a   1.000
_cell.length_b   1.000
_cell.length_c   1.000
_cell.angle_alpha   90.00
_cell.angle_beta   90.00
_cell.angle_gamma   90.00
#
_symmetry.space_group_name_H-M   'P 1'
#
loop_
_entity.id
_entity.type
_entity.pdbx_description
1 polymer ?
#
loop_
_entity_poly.entity_id
_entity_poly.type
_entity_poly.pdbx_seq_one_letter_code
_entity_poly.pdbx_strand_id
1 'polypeptide(L)'
;MRDIKEIEKRYKDPNRIPTKGSHLLKKRYLLFIVLLIAFITNPDEEKHREAVKHKINSIVLPPDPSGSGYVGHHPSVDPLVNNHISVNNYFLFSTTKAFWNNEEATIGLGIFGHVFISDMVDKAINRRLNN
;
A
#
# COMPACT_ATOMS: atom_id res chain seq x y z
N MET A 1 31.75 31.91 -10.16
CA MET A 1 30.60 32.57 -10.83
C MET A 1 30.87 32.59 -12.32
N ARG A 2 29.89 32.24 -13.16
CA ARG A 2 30.07 32.31 -14.62
C ARG A 2 29.98 33.78 -15.06
N ASP A 3 30.88 34.18 -15.97
CA ASP A 3 30.96 35.55 -16.49
C ASP A 3 29.67 35.88 -17.27
N ILE A 4 29.11 37.06 -17.00
CA ILE A 4 27.88 37.57 -17.63
C ILE A 4 28.07 37.65 -19.16
N LYS A 5 29.27 37.99 -19.63
CA LYS A 5 29.59 38.02 -21.07
C LYS A 5 29.48 36.64 -21.72
N GLU A 6 29.85 35.60 -20.99
CA GLU A 6 29.79 34.23 -21.47
C GLU A 6 28.34 33.73 -21.59
N ILE A 7 27.48 34.17 -20.66
CA ILE A 7 26.04 33.85 -20.66
C ILE A 7 25.35 34.55 -21.83
N GLU A 8 25.67 35.82 -22.08
CA GLU A 8 25.08 36.60 -23.17
C GLU A 8 25.46 36.03 -24.55
N LYS A 9 26.72 35.62 -24.71
CA LYS A 9 27.20 34.95 -25.93
C LYS A 9 26.47 33.63 -26.20
N ARG A 10 26.15 32.85 -25.16
CA ARG A 10 25.35 31.61 -25.29
C ARG A 10 23.89 31.86 -25.65
N TYR A 11 23.31 32.98 -25.23
CA TYR A 11 21.91 33.30 -25.54
C TYR A 11 21.73 33.82 -26.96
N LYS A 12 22.75 34.48 -27.50
CA LYS A 12 22.71 35.14 -28.81
C LYS A 12 23.18 34.26 -29.98
N ASP A 13 23.56 33.01 -29.72
CA ASP A 13 24.01 32.08 -30.75
C ASP A 13 22.82 31.57 -31.60
N PRO A 14 22.71 31.98 -32.88
CA PRO A 14 21.59 31.62 -33.75
C PRO A 14 21.65 30.16 -34.21
N ASN A 15 22.79 29.50 -34.08
CA ASN A 15 22.98 28.09 -34.41
C ASN A 15 22.78 27.17 -33.21
N ARG A 16 22.47 27.75 -32.03
CA ARG A 16 22.22 26.98 -30.82
C ARG A 16 20.89 26.26 -30.93
N ILE A 17 20.94 24.99 -31.28
CA ILE A 17 19.78 24.10 -31.23
C ILE A 17 19.35 24.00 -29.75
N PRO A 18 18.15 24.47 -29.37
CA PRO A 18 17.65 24.25 -28.02
C PRO A 18 17.54 22.74 -27.82
N THR A 19 18.34 22.17 -26.92
CA THR A 19 18.21 20.76 -26.55
C THR A 19 16.89 20.58 -25.82
N LYS A 20 15.83 20.32 -26.59
CA LYS A 20 14.47 20.08 -26.10
C LYS A 20 14.55 19.03 -25.00
N GLY A 21 14.18 19.41 -23.78
CA GLY A 21 14.45 18.66 -22.57
C GLY A 21 13.97 17.21 -22.64
N SER A 22 14.85 16.28 -22.99
CA SER A 22 14.58 14.84 -23.08
C SER A 22 14.18 14.24 -21.73
N HIS A 23 14.46 14.93 -20.63
CA HIS A 23 14.06 14.56 -19.28
C HIS A 23 12.54 14.49 -19.10
N LEU A 24 11.74 15.29 -19.81
CA LEU A 24 10.27 15.26 -19.71
C LEU A 24 9.67 13.96 -20.29
N LEU A 25 10.19 13.49 -21.42
CA LEU A 25 9.77 12.21 -22.02
C LEU A 25 10.22 11.02 -21.17
N LYS A 26 11.45 11.07 -20.64
CA LYS A 26 11.97 10.06 -19.71
C LYS A 26 11.16 9.98 -18.42
N LYS A 27 10.72 11.12 -17.85
CA LYS A 27 9.85 11.16 -16.67
C LYS A 27 8.48 10.53 -16.93
N ARG A 28 7.88 10.77 -18.10
CA ARG A 28 6.61 10.14 -18.49
C ARG A 28 6.75 8.62 -18.61
N TYR A 29 7.82 8.14 -19.24
CA TYR A 29 8.08 6.71 -19.36
C TYR A 29 8.29 6.05 -17.99
N LEU A 30 9.05 6.70 -17.09
CA LEU A 30 9.22 6.23 -15.71
C LEU A 30 7.87 6.13 -14.97
N LEU A 31 7.00 7.13 -15.12
CA LEU A 31 5.65 7.09 -14.54
C LEU A 31 4.84 5.89 -15.06
N PHE A 32 4.85 5.65 -16.36
CA PHE A 32 4.15 4.48 -16.95
C PHE A 32 4.68 3.15 -16.42
N ILE A 33 6.00 3.02 -16.23
CA ILE A 33 6.59 1.82 -15.63
C ILE A 33 6.08 1.63 -14.19
N VAL A 34 6.07 2.70 -13.38
CA VAL A 34 5.59 2.61 -11.99
C VAL A 34 4.12 2.20 -11.94
N LEU A 35 3.28 2.74 -12.83
CA LEU A 35 1.86 2.37 -12.91
C LEU A 35 1.67 0.92 -13.34
N LEU A 36 2.49 0.42 -14.28
CA LEU A 36 2.44 -0.97 -14.72
C LEU A 36 2.87 -1.92 -13.61
N ILE A 37 3.91 -1.58 -12.85
CA ILE A 37 4.33 -2.34 -11.66
C ILE A 37 3.20 -2.34 -10.63
N ALA A 38 2.61 -1.19 -10.30
CA ALA A 38 1.51 -1.10 -9.34
C ALA A 38 0.32 -1.96 -9.76
N PHE A 39 -0.03 -1.95 -11.06
CA PHE A 39 -1.11 -2.79 -11.61
C PHE A 39 -0.83 -4.29 -11.47
N ILE A 40 0.37 -4.75 -11.86
CA ILE A 40 0.75 -6.18 -11.81
C ILE A 40 0.90 -6.67 -10.37
N THR A 41 1.41 -5.81 -9.48
CA THR A 41 1.68 -6.18 -8.09
C THR A 41 0.50 -5.91 -7.17
N ASN A 42 -0.61 -5.35 -7.66
CA ASN A 42 -1.78 -5.07 -6.82
C ASN A 42 -2.24 -6.35 -6.09
N PRO A 43 -2.28 -6.38 -4.75
CA PRO A 43 -2.64 -7.60 -4.02
C PRO A 43 -4.09 -8.01 -4.27
N ASP A 44 -4.32 -9.32 -4.24
CA ASP A 44 -5.64 -9.92 -4.40
C ASP A 44 -6.38 -10.04 -3.06
N GLU A 45 -7.65 -10.41 -3.13
CA GLU A 45 -8.53 -10.53 -1.97
C GLU A 45 -8.03 -11.52 -0.91
N GLU A 46 -7.37 -12.60 -1.34
CA GLU A 46 -6.81 -13.61 -0.44
C GLU A 46 -5.70 -13.02 0.43
N LYS A 47 -4.74 -12.31 -0.16
CA LYS A 47 -3.68 -11.62 0.61
C LYS A 47 -4.23 -10.62 1.62
N HIS A 48 -5.32 -9.94 1.28
CA HIS A 48 -6.00 -9.06 2.24
C HIS A 48 -6.58 -9.83 3.42
N ARG A 49 -7.27 -10.94 3.15
CA ARG A 49 -7.82 -11.79 4.21
C ARG A 49 -6.72 -12.38 5.07
N GLU A 50 -5.64 -12.87 4.48
CA GLU A 50 -4.47 -13.39 5.20
C GLU A 50 -3.85 -12.34 6.11
N ALA A 51 -3.64 -11.11 5.61
CA ALA A 51 -3.09 -10.02 6.41
C ALA A 51 -3.98 -9.68 7.61
N VAL A 52 -5.31 -9.65 7.42
CA VAL A 52 -6.25 -9.44 8.53
C VAL A 52 -6.23 -10.64 9.49
N LYS A 53 -6.31 -11.88 9.00
CA LYS A 53 -6.25 -13.10 9.83
C LYS A 53 -4.99 -13.12 10.68
N HIS A 54 -3.83 -12.84 10.08
CA HIS A 54 -2.55 -12.77 10.76
C HIS A 54 -2.57 -11.71 11.86
N LYS A 55 -3.07 -10.50 11.55
CA LYS A 55 -3.20 -9.41 12.52
C LYS A 55 -4.11 -9.81 13.70
N ILE A 56 -5.29 -10.37 13.43
CA ILE A 56 -6.23 -10.82 14.47
C ILE A 56 -5.61 -11.95 15.32
N ASN A 57 -5.02 -12.96 14.69
CA ASN A 57 -4.39 -14.08 15.40
C ASN A 57 -3.26 -13.58 16.31
N SER A 58 -2.49 -12.57 15.89
CA SER A 58 -1.41 -11.99 16.71
C SER A 58 -1.90 -11.25 17.96
N ILE A 59 -3.19 -10.88 18.01
CA ILE A 59 -3.83 -10.24 19.17
C ILE A 59 -4.47 -11.28 20.08
N VAL A 60 -5.14 -12.28 19.50
CA VAL A 60 -5.91 -13.28 20.25
C VAL A 60 -5.00 -14.35 20.85
N LEU A 61 -3.94 -14.74 20.14
CA LEU A 61 -3.04 -15.79 20.59
C LEU A 61 -1.83 -15.19 21.32
N PRO A 62 -1.30 -15.90 22.33
CA PRO A 62 -0.08 -15.47 22.99
C PRO A 62 1.09 -15.46 21.98
N PRO A 63 2.07 -14.56 22.16
CA PRO A 63 3.28 -14.55 21.35
C PRO A 63 3.99 -15.90 21.42
N ASP A 64 4.54 -16.35 20.30
CA ASP A 64 5.30 -17.60 20.25
C ASP A 64 6.52 -17.52 21.19
N PRO A 65 6.62 -18.42 22.19
CA PRO A 65 7.71 -18.42 23.16
C PRO A 65 9.08 -18.73 22.53
N SER A 66 9.13 -19.31 21.33
CA SER A 66 10.38 -19.62 20.63
C SER A 66 10.99 -18.43 19.89
N GLY A 67 10.26 -17.32 19.75
CA GLY A 67 10.72 -16.14 19.00
C GLY A 67 10.82 -16.37 17.48
N SER A 68 10.23 -17.46 16.96
CA SER A 68 10.29 -17.81 15.53
C SER A 68 9.51 -16.85 14.63
N GLY A 69 8.66 -15.99 15.21
CA GLY A 69 7.74 -15.12 14.48
C GLY A 69 6.51 -15.87 13.94
N TYR A 70 6.36 -17.16 14.23
CA TYR A 70 5.15 -17.92 13.91
C TYR A 70 3.98 -17.40 14.72
N VAL A 71 2.91 -17.01 14.03
CA VAL A 71 1.62 -16.69 14.65
C VAL A 71 0.72 -17.88 14.42
N GLY A 72 0.22 -18.48 15.51
CA GLY A 72 -0.69 -19.61 15.44
C GLY A 72 -2.02 -19.28 14.75
N HIS A 73 -2.85 -20.29 14.56
CA HIS A 73 -4.15 -20.14 13.92
C HIS A 73 -5.29 -20.43 14.90
N HIS A 74 -6.18 -19.46 15.12
CA HIS A 74 -7.37 -19.65 15.95
C HIS A 74 -8.60 -19.98 15.08
N PRO A 75 -9.33 -21.09 15.32
CA PRO A 75 -10.42 -21.56 14.44
C PRO A 75 -11.55 -20.55 14.19
N SER A 76 -11.78 -19.63 15.13
CA SER A 76 -12.82 -18.59 15.01
C SER A 76 -12.43 -17.40 14.13
N VAL A 77 -11.16 -17.26 13.76
CA VAL A 77 -10.67 -16.08 13.01
C VAL A 77 -11.07 -16.15 11.54
N ASP A 78 -11.00 -17.34 10.94
CA ASP A 78 -11.38 -17.56 9.55
C ASP A 78 -12.83 -17.19 9.22
N PRO A 79 -13.85 -17.74 9.92
CA PRO A 79 -15.23 -17.36 9.67
C PRO A 79 -15.50 -15.89 10.01
N LEU A 80 -14.81 -15.32 11.01
CA LEU A 80 -14.95 -13.90 11.33
C LEU A 80 -14.47 -13.02 10.17
N VAL A 81 -13.27 -13.28 9.66
CA VAL A 81 -12.68 -12.53 8.54
C VAL A 81 -13.50 -12.72 7.28
N ASN A 82 -13.87 -13.95 6.94
CA ASN A 82 -14.60 -14.22 5.69
C ASN A 82 -15.98 -13.55 5.66
N ASN A 83 -16.64 -13.39 6.81
CA ASN A 83 -17.98 -12.82 6.88
C ASN A 83 -18.00 -11.29 7.05
N HIS A 84 -16.97 -10.70 7.66
CA HIS A 84 -16.96 -9.27 8.01
C HIS A 84 -15.98 -8.44 7.17
N ILE A 85 -15.10 -9.08 6.39
CA ILE A 85 -14.10 -8.38 5.58
C ILE A 85 -14.46 -8.44 4.09
N SER A 86 -14.45 -7.28 3.46
CA SER A 86 -14.57 -7.13 2.01
C SER A 86 -13.36 -6.39 1.44
N VAL A 87 -13.07 -6.62 0.17
CA VAL A 87 -11.94 -6.01 -0.53
C VAL A 87 -12.44 -5.27 -1.74
N ASN A 88 -12.11 -3.98 -1.83
CA ASN A 88 -12.37 -3.17 -3.02
C ASN A 88 -11.08 -3.04 -3.83
N ASN A 89 -11.12 -3.42 -5.11
CA ASN A 89 -9.97 -3.31 -6.02
C ASN A 89 -10.13 -2.09 -6.94
N TYR A 90 -9.14 -1.18 -6.93
CA TYR A 90 -9.12 0.09 -7.66
C TYR A 90 -8.02 0.16 -8.74
N PHE A 91 -7.70 -0.98 -9.38
CA PHE A 91 -6.71 -1.13 -10.46
C PHE A 91 -5.24 -0.99 -10.03
N LEU A 92 -4.84 0.10 -9.35
CA LEU A 92 -3.44 0.31 -8.89
C LEU A 92 -3.21 -0.03 -7.42
N PHE A 93 -4.31 -0.10 -6.67
CA PHE A 93 -4.34 -0.35 -5.25
C PHE A 93 -5.67 -1.02 -4.93
N SER A 94 -5.78 -1.47 -3.69
CA SER A 94 -6.98 -2.08 -3.16
C SER A 94 -7.18 -1.61 -1.72
N THR A 95 -8.40 -1.69 -1.22
CA THR A 95 -8.69 -1.33 0.17
C THR A 95 -9.40 -2.48 0.85
N THR A 96 -9.01 -2.77 2.09
CA THR A 96 -9.73 -3.69 2.95
C THR A 96 -10.79 -2.92 3.72
N LYS A 97 -12.03 -3.33 3.58
CA LYS A 97 -13.15 -2.84 4.35
C LYS A 97 -13.57 -3.88 5.36
N ALA A 98 -14.07 -3.40 6.48
CA ALA A 98 -14.64 -4.23 7.49
C ALA A 98 -16.01 -3.72 7.88
N PHE A 99 -16.93 -4.66 8.04
CA PHE A 99 -18.32 -4.41 8.37
C PHE A 99 -18.56 -4.65 9.85
N TRP A 100 -18.92 -3.61 10.60
CA TRP A 100 -19.25 -3.70 12.02
C TRP A 100 -20.39 -2.74 12.37
N ASN A 101 -21.36 -3.20 13.17
CA ASN A 101 -22.50 -2.38 13.62
C ASN A 101 -23.26 -1.66 12.49
N ASN A 102 -23.43 -2.31 11.34
CA ASN A 102 -24.01 -1.74 10.13
C ASN A 102 -23.22 -0.56 9.51
N GLU A 103 -21.98 -0.36 9.93
CA GLU A 103 -21.05 0.61 9.36
C GLU A 103 -19.91 -0.10 8.64
N GLU A 104 -19.53 0.43 7.48
CA GLU A 104 -18.33 0.01 6.76
C GLU A 104 -17.17 0.94 7.10
N ALA A 105 -16.08 0.37 7.62
CA ALA A 105 -14.84 1.10 7.86
C ALA A 105 -13.73 0.55 6.96
N THR A 106 -13.01 1.44 6.28
CA THR A 106 -11.79 1.06 5.57
C THR A 106 -10.67 0.84 6.59
N ILE A 107 -10.21 -0.40 6.71
CA ILE A 107 -9.21 -0.82 7.69
C ILE A 107 -7.86 -1.18 7.08
N GLY A 108 -7.74 -1.20 5.75
CA GLY A 108 -6.47 -1.54 5.13
C GLY A 108 -6.28 -1.00 3.73
N LEU A 109 -5.02 -0.90 3.33
CA LEU A 109 -4.57 -0.46 2.02
C LEU A 109 -3.64 -1.53 1.42
N GLY A 110 -3.98 -2.00 0.24
CA GLY A 110 -3.17 -2.88 -0.59
C GLY A 110 -2.48 -2.08 -1.68
N ILE A 111 -1.16 -2.13 -1.74
CA ILE A 111 -0.38 -1.46 -2.79
C ILE A 111 0.95 -2.19 -2.96
N PHE A 112 1.43 -2.30 -4.21
CA PHE A 112 2.74 -2.90 -4.52
C PHE A 112 2.96 -4.30 -3.92
N GLY A 113 1.91 -5.13 -3.87
CA GLY A 113 1.98 -6.51 -3.37
C GLY A 113 1.91 -6.63 -1.85
N HIS A 114 1.81 -5.51 -1.15
CA HIS A 114 1.75 -5.46 0.31
C HIS A 114 0.38 -4.99 0.78
N VAL A 115 -0.07 -5.54 1.90
CA VAL A 115 -1.30 -5.14 2.57
C VAL A 115 -0.94 -4.52 3.92
N PHE A 116 -1.35 -3.28 4.11
CA PHE A 116 -1.17 -2.54 5.35
C PHE A 116 -2.52 -2.49 6.07
N ILE A 117 -2.58 -3.03 7.28
CA ILE A 117 -3.78 -3.00 8.13
C ILE A 117 -3.62 -1.92 9.19
N SER A 118 -4.64 -1.09 9.35
CA SER A 118 -4.70 0.01 10.30
C SER A 118 -4.76 -0.48 11.75
N ASP A 119 -4.06 0.22 12.65
CA ASP A 119 -4.11 -0.01 14.11
C ASP A 119 -5.50 0.22 14.71
N MET A 120 -6.45 0.78 13.94
CA MET A 120 -7.86 0.82 14.31
C MET A 120 -8.43 -0.57 14.57
N VAL A 121 -7.93 -1.59 13.86
CA VAL A 121 -8.30 -3.00 14.08
C VAL A 121 -7.91 -3.44 15.49
N ASP A 122 -6.72 -3.07 15.95
CA ASP A 122 -6.20 -3.43 17.27
C ASP A 122 -7.06 -2.82 18.37
N LYS A 123 -7.42 -1.54 18.21
CA LYS A 123 -8.30 -0.83 19.14
C LYS A 123 -9.69 -1.45 19.19
N ALA A 124 -10.24 -1.85 18.04
CA ALA A 124 -11.57 -2.46 17.98
C ALA A 124 -11.60 -3.83 18.67
N ILE A 125 -10.59 -4.68 18.45
CA ILE A 125 -10.51 -6.03 19.02
C ILE A 125 -10.23 -5.98 20.52
N ASN A 126 -9.27 -5.17 20.97
CA ASN A 126 -8.92 -5.07 22.39
C ASN A 126 -10.08 -4.53 23.24
N ARG A 127 -10.89 -3.60 22.71
CA ARG A 127 -12.13 -3.17 23.39
C ARG A 127 -13.11 -4.32 23.57
N ARG A 128 -13.13 -5.28 22.66
CA ARG A 128 -14.06 -6.43 22.73
C ARG A 128 -13.59 -7.52 23.67
N LEU A 129 -12.28 -7.73 23.79
CA LEU A 129 -11.71 -8.73 24.70
C LEU A 129 -11.76 -8.28 26.18
N ASN A 130 -11.71 -6.97 26.43
CA ASN A 130 -11.71 -6.39 27.78
C ASN A 130 -13.11 -5.99 28.32
N ASN A 131 -14.18 -6.25 27.55
CA ASN A 131 -15.58 -6.04 27.94
C ASN A 131 -16.32 -7.37 27.98
#